data_AF-A0A7X9BAH5-F1
#
_entry.id   AF-A0A7X9BAH5-F1
#
_cell.length_a   1.000
_cell.length_b   1.000
_cell.length_c   1.000
_cell.angle_alpha   90.00
_cell.angle_beta   90.00
_cell.angle_gamma   90.00
#
_symmetry.space_group_name_H-M   'P 1'
#
loop_
_entity.id
_entity.type
_entity.pdbx_description
1 polymer ?
#
loop_
_entity_poly.entity_id
_entity_poly.type
_entity_poly.pdbx_seq_one_letter_code
_entity_poly.pdbx_strand_id
1 'polypeptide(L)'
;PDKKSYSSSEKVVLINGKAPSGTEVTIEIYGTTDLTRRNFNLDNLPLAEDYILIHTDSVISGNMGFFQKQLDLVRGINKINIDFGVEGVANKEIIVYKYDVARADIRLPYIRTNSSRTLIPLIR
;
A
#
# COMPACT_ATOMS: atom_id res chain seq x y z
N PRO A 1 -3.00 -0.82 15.22
CA PRO A 1 -2.14 -1.76 14.45
C PRO A 1 -0.66 -1.41 14.65
N ASP A 2 0.15 -2.37 15.13
CA ASP A 2 1.59 -2.19 15.39
C ASP A 2 2.44 -2.11 14.10
N LYS A 3 1.86 -2.49 12.96
CA LYS A 3 2.43 -2.32 11.61
C LYS A 3 1.64 -1.26 10.85
N LYS A 4 2.34 -0.39 10.12
CA LYS A 4 1.69 0.58 9.24
C LYS A 4 1.22 -0.13 7.99
N SER A 5 -0.05 -0.53 7.98
CA SER A 5 -0.71 -1.20 6.85
C SER A 5 -1.89 -0.38 6.34
N TYR A 6 -2.04 -0.28 5.02
CA TYR A 6 -3.17 0.42 4.41
C TYR A 6 -3.48 -0.14 3.02
N SER A 7 -4.66 0.20 2.50
CA SER A 7 -5.07 -0.11 1.12
C SER A 7 -5.01 1.14 0.25
N SER A 8 -4.67 0.97 -1.02
CA SER A 8 -4.68 2.06 -2.01
C SER A 8 -5.06 1.53 -3.39
N SER A 9 -5.77 2.35 -4.18
CA SER A 9 -5.95 2.11 -5.62
C SER A 9 -4.75 2.56 -6.45
N GLU A 10 -3.91 3.41 -5.88
CA GLU A 10 -2.80 4.04 -6.59
C GLU A 10 -1.73 3.02 -6.99
N LYS A 11 -1.20 3.18 -8.20
CA LYS A 11 -0.08 2.37 -8.69
C LYS A 11 1.25 2.85 -8.12
N VAL A 12 1.40 4.15 -7.90
CA VAL A 12 2.64 4.77 -7.45
C VAL A 12 2.45 5.28 -6.02
N VAL A 13 3.42 5.02 -5.15
CA VAL A 13 3.47 5.59 -3.80
C VAL A 13 4.74 6.40 -3.61
N LEU A 14 4.62 7.52 -2.89
CA LEU A 14 5.75 8.33 -2.46
C LEU A 14 6.14 7.91 -1.04
N ILE A 15 7.36 7.42 -0.89
CA ILE A 15 7.99 7.22 0.41
C ILE A 15 8.90 8.42 0.68
N ASN A 16 8.75 9.02 1.85
CA ASN A 16 9.64 10.05 2.33
C ASN A 16 10.07 9.77 3.77
N GLY A 17 11.23 10.28 4.14
CA GLY A 17 11.78 10.04 5.46
C GLY A 17 12.96 10.92 5.79
N LYS A 18 13.50 10.67 6.98
CA LYS A 18 14.75 11.26 7.45
C LYS A 18 15.75 10.16 7.77
N ALA A 19 16.99 10.36 7.38
CA ALA A 19 18.17 9.59 7.75
C ALA A 19 19.33 10.57 8.02
N PRO A 20 20.41 10.16 8.70
CA PRO A 20 21.61 10.98 8.81
C PRO A 20 22.11 11.41 7.43
N SER A 21 22.54 12.66 7.30
CA SER A 21 22.95 13.24 6.00
C SER A 21 24.01 12.40 5.30
N GLY A 22 23.83 12.13 4.01
CA GLY A 22 24.77 11.37 3.20
C GLY A 22 24.66 9.86 3.36
N THR A 23 23.76 9.36 4.20
CA THR A 23 23.50 7.92 4.31
C THR A 23 22.70 7.43 3.10
N GLU A 24 23.11 6.29 2.56
CA GLU A 24 22.36 5.53 1.55
C GLU A 24 21.26 4.72 2.22
N VAL A 25 20.02 4.96 1.80
CA VAL A 25 18.83 4.22 2.24
C VAL A 25 18.46 3.24 1.14
N THR A 26 18.37 1.96 1.50
CA THR A 26 17.95 0.89 0.60
C THR A 26 16.47 0.58 0.82
N ILE A 27 15.72 0.50 -0.28
CA ILE A 27 14.29 0.23 -0.28
C ILE A 27 14.05 -1.02 -1.12
N GLU A 28 13.51 -2.05 -0.49
CA GLU A 28 13.13 -3.31 -1.14
C GLU A 28 11.62 -3.39 -1.21
N ILE A 29 11.10 -3.66 -2.41
CA ILE A 29 9.68 -3.84 -2.67
C ILE A 29 9.44 -5.31 -2.97
N TYR A 30 8.63 -5.94 -2.14
CA TYR A 30 8.15 -7.29 -2.33
C TYR A 30 6.67 -7.27 -2.69
N GLY A 31 6.25 -8.22 -3.52
CA GLY A 31 4.87 -8.38 -3.93
C GLY A 31 4.45 -9.83 -3.89
N THR A 32 3.19 -10.06 -3.56
CA THR A 32 2.52 -11.35 -3.77
C THR A 32 1.82 -11.28 -5.12
N THR A 33 2.54 -11.54 -6.20
CA THR A 33 1.92 -11.57 -7.53
C THR A 33 0.82 -12.64 -7.56
N ASP A 34 -0.15 -12.49 -8.48
CA ASP A 34 -1.32 -13.37 -8.66
C ASP A 34 -0.95 -14.85 -8.94
N LEU A 35 0.34 -15.14 -9.10
CA LEU A 35 0.90 -16.49 -9.29
C LEU A 35 0.61 -17.43 -8.11
N THR A 36 0.45 -16.91 -6.89
CA THR A 36 0.25 -17.74 -5.70
C THR A 36 -1.15 -18.36 -5.61
N ARG A 37 -2.14 -17.90 -6.39
CA ARG A 37 -3.57 -18.29 -6.32
C ARG A 37 -4.20 -18.20 -4.92
N ARG A 38 -3.51 -17.57 -3.97
CA ARG A 38 -3.93 -17.42 -2.57
C ARG A 38 -4.61 -16.07 -2.39
N ASN A 39 -5.70 -16.06 -1.63
CA ASN A 39 -6.47 -14.85 -1.38
C ASN A 39 -5.92 -14.13 -0.14
N PHE A 40 -4.99 -13.19 -0.34
CA PHE A 40 -4.42 -12.38 0.73
C PHE A 40 -5.17 -11.04 0.86
N ASN A 41 -5.28 -10.57 2.10
CA ASN A 41 -5.83 -9.25 2.42
C ASN A 41 -5.10 -8.69 3.66
N LEU A 42 -5.51 -7.52 4.15
CA LEU A 42 -4.83 -6.88 5.29
C LEU A 42 -5.06 -7.60 6.62
N ASP A 43 -6.10 -8.44 6.74
CA ASP A 43 -6.37 -9.28 7.92
C ASP A 43 -5.67 -10.64 7.83
N ASN A 44 -5.42 -11.13 6.62
CA ASN A 44 -4.74 -12.38 6.30
C ASN A 44 -3.52 -12.10 5.41
N LEU A 45 -2.44 -11.68 6.07
CA LEU A 45 -1.20 -11.33 5.40
C LEU A 45 -0.47 -12.60 4.88
N PRO A 46 0.25 -12.48 3.75
CA PRO A 46 1.12 -13.53 3.24
C PRO A 46 2.24 -13.91 4.22
N LEU A 47 2.70 -15.15 4.12
CA LEU A 47 3.91 -15.61 4.82
C LEU A 47 5.17 -15.06 4.16
N ALA A 48 6.31 -15.12 4.85
CA ALA A 48 7.58 -14.61 4.33
C ALA A 48 7.96 -15.23 2.97
N GLU A 49 7.70 -16.51 2.79
CA GLU A 49 7.94 -17.29 1.56
C GLU A 49 7.01 -16.90 0.39
N ASP A 50 5.88 -16.25 0.67
CA ASP A 50 4.91 -15.85 -0.36
C ASP A 50 5.28 -14.52 -1.02
N TYR A 51 6.21 -13.78 -0.41
CA TYR A 51 6.71 -12.52 -0.92
C TYR A 51 7.83 -12.74 -1.94
N ILE A 52 7.65 -12.16 -3.12
CA ILE A 52 8.66 -12.17 -4.18
C ILE A 52 9.26 -10.76 -4.25
N LEU A 53 10.59 -10.65 -4.21
CA LEU A 53 11.28 -9.38 -4.43
C LEU A 53 10.99 -8.91 -5.86
N ILE A 54 10.35 -7.75 -5.98
CA ILE A 54 9.98 -7.14 -7.26
C ILE A 54 11.08 -6.17 -7.69
N HIS A 55 11.54 -5.35 -6.75
CA HIS A 55 12.50 -4.29 -7.04
C HIS A 55 13.28 -3.90 -5.79
N THR A 56 14.54 -3.53 -5.99
CA THR A 56 15.40 -2.92 -4.98
C THR A 56 15.89 -1.59 -5.54
N ASP A 57 15.78 -0.55 -4.74
CA ASP A 57 16.21 0.79 -5.11
C ASP A 57 17.00 1.41 -3.96
N SER A 58 17.88 2.36 -4.27
CA SER A 58 18.60 3.12 -3.25
C SER A 58 18.43 4.63 -3.45
N VAL A 59 18.53 5.36 -2.34
CA VAL A 59 18.47 6.82 -2.32
C VAL A 59 19.37 7.36 -1.24
N ILE A 60 20.22 8.33 -1.60
CA ILE A 60 21.07 9.03 -0.64
C ILE A 60 20.26 10.15 0.00
N SER A 61 20.31 10.22 1.32
CA SER A 61 19.73 11.33 2.08
C SER A 61 20.49 12.64 1.82
N GLY A 62 19.74 13.71 1.57
CA GLY A 62 20.34 15.02 1.31
C GLY A 62 20.95 15.67 2.55
N ASN A 63 21.53 16.86 2.37
CA ASN A 63 22.23 17.60 3.43
C ASN A 63 21.40 17.87 4.70
N MET A 64 20.08 17.96 4.56
CA MET A 64 19.14 18.14 5.68
C MET A 64 18.64 16.80 6.26
N GLY A 65 19.20 15.68 5.82
CA GLY A 65 18.82 14.33 6.19
C GLY A 65 17.54 13.81 5.54
N PHE A 66 16.90 14.56 4.64
CA PHE A 66 15.68 14.12 3.97
C PHE A 66 15.97 13.23 2.77
N PHE A 67 15.11 12.24 2.55
CA PHE A 67 15.04 11.48 1.31
C PHE A 67 13.58 11.31 0.88
N GLN A 68 13.40 11.13 -0.43
CA GLN A 68 12.12 10.79 -1.01
C GLN A 68 12.31 9.87 -2.22
N LYS A 69 11.37 8.95 -2.42
CA LYS A 69 11.41 8.03 -3.54
C LYS A 69 9.99 7.64 -3.97
N GLN A 70 9.75 7.63 -5.26
CA GLN A 70 8.52 7.09 -5.85
C GLN A 70 8.73 5.61 -6.15
N LEU A 71 7.74 4.79 -5.79
CA LEU A 71 7.80 3.34 -5.92
C LEU A 71 6.56 2.86 -6.67
N ASP A 72 6.77 1.96 -7.63
CA ASP A 72 5.68 1.26 -8.32
C ASP A 72 5.23 0.04 -7.53
N LEU A 73 3.93 -0.01 -7.22
CA LEU A 73 3.30 -1.15 -6.56
C LEU A 73 2.73 -2.13 -7.59
N VAL A 74 2.85 -3.41 -7.27
CA VAL A 74 2.16 -4.48 -8.00
C VAL A 74 0.76 -4.70 -7.41
N ARG A 75 -0.13 -5.32 -8.17
CA ARG A 75 -1.46 -5.67 -7.67
C ARG A 75 -1.35 -6.70 -6.53
N GLY A 76 -2.21 -6.57 -5.52
CA GLY A 76 -2.21 -7.46 -4.35
C GLY A 76 -1.49 -6.85 -3.15
N ILE A 77 -0.95 -7.70 -2.27
CA ILE A 77 -0.20 -7.26 -1.10
C ILE A 77 1.23 -6.92 -1.52
N ASN A 78 1.65 -5.72 -1.18
CA ASN A 78 3.03 -5.25 -1.32
C ASN A 78 3.62 -5.06 0.08
N LYS A 79 4.86 -5.47 0.25
CA LYS A 79 5.66 -5.20 1.45
C LYS A 79 6.85 -4.33 1.03
N ILE A 80 6.94 -3.15 1.63
CA ILE A 80 8.05 -2.23 1.45
C ILE A 80 8.93 -2.32 2.68
N ASN A 81 10.17 -2.73 2.49
CA ASN A 81 11.19 -2.77 3.52
C ASN A 81 12.17 -1.63 3.30
N ILE A 82 12.39 -0.82 4.33
CA ILE A 82 13.28 0.35 4.28
C ILE A 82 14.42 0.09 5.26
N ASP A 83 15.61 -0.09 4.71
CA ASP A 83 16.87 -0.19 5.43
C ASP A 83 17.58 1.17 5.38
N PHE A 84 17.83 1.75 6.55
CA PHE A 84 18.48 3.05 6.65
C PHE A 84 20.00 2.96 6.55
N GLY A 85 20.62 1.78 6.57
CA GLY A 85 22.07 1.63 6.51
C GLY A 85 22.81 2.23 7.71
N VAL A 86 22.12 2.41 8.85
CA VAL A 86 22.67 3.01 10.08
C VAL A 86 22.65 1.98 11.20
N GLU A 87 23.80 1.80 11.85
CA GLU A 87 23.91 0.90 13.00
C GLU A 87 22.97 1.32 14.14
N GLY A 88 22.23 0.34 14.69
CA GLY A 88 21.27 0.56 15.77
C GLY A 88 19.89 1.09 15.35
N VAL A 89 19.68 1.39 14.06
CA VAL A 89 18.35 1.75 13.53
C VAL A 89 17.69 0.52 12.91
N ALA A 90 16.55 0.11 13.46
CA ALA A 90 15.79 -1.01 12.91
C ALA A 90 15.14 -0.65 11.57
N ASN A 91 15.08 -1.64 10.67
CA ASN A 91 14.40 -1.51 9.38
C ASN A 91 12.91 -1.23 9.58
N LYS A 92 12.31 -0.49 8.66
CA LYS A 92 10.88 -0.19 8.67
C LYS A 92 10.15 -0.99 7.61
N GLU A 93 9.08 -1.64 8.05
CA GLU A 93 8.18 -2.39 7.18
C GLU A 93 6.86 -1.64 6.99
N ILE A 94 6.42 -1.50 5.74
CA ILE A 94 5.11 -0.93 5.37
C ILE A 94 4.41 -1.93 4.48
N ILE A 95 3.15 -2.26 4.81
CA ILE A 95 2.32 -3.15 4.00
C ILE A 95 1.28 -2.34 3.24
N VAL A 96 1.20 -2.53 1.93
CA VAL A 96 0.23 -1.83 1.07
C VAL A 96 -0.57 -2.83 0.26
N TYR A 97 -1.88 -2.87 0.47
CA TYR A 97 -2.79 -3.62 -0.39
C TYR A 97 -3.20 -2.77 -1.59
N LYS A 98 -2.68 -3.10 -2.78
CA LYS A 98 -3.10 -2.48 -4.04
C LYS A 98 -4.28 -3.24 -4.62
N TYR A 99 -5.45 -2.63 -4.59
CA TYR A 99 -6.64 -3.18 -5.24
C TYR A 99 -6.85 -2.57 -6.63
N ASP A 100 -7.68 -3.24 -7.42
CA ASP A 100 -8.16 -2.75 -8.70
C ASP A 100 -9.55 -2.15 -8.48
N VAL A 101 -9.70 -0.84 -8.73
CA VAL A 101 -10.97 -0.12 -8.54
C VAL A 101 -12.09 -0.77 -9.36
N ALA A 102 -11.79 -1.23 -10.58
CA ALA A 102 -12.79 -1.85 -11.45
C ALA A 102 -13.34 -3.18 -10.90
N ARG A 103 -12.60 -3.83 -10.00
CA ARG A 103 -13.02 -5.07 -9.31
C ARG A 103 -13.51 -4.84 -7.89
N ALA A 104 -13.13 -3.72 -7.27
CA ALA A 104 -13.56 -3.32 -5.94
C ALA A 104 -14.88 -2.54 -5.95
N ASP A 105 -15.31 -2.04 -7.12
CA ASP A 105 -16.61 -1.41 -7.28
C ASP A 105 -17.73 -2.43 -7.03
N ILE A 106 -18.26 -2.39 -5.82
CA ILE A 106 -19.56 -3.01 -5.53
C ILE A 106 -20.56 -2.14 -6.27
N ARG A 107 -21.02 -2.60 -7.45
CA ARG A 107 -22.28 -2.09 -8.00
C ARG A 107 -23.36 -2.42 -7.00
N LEU A 108 -23.65 -1.49 -6.10
CA LEU A 108 -24.84 -1.58 -5.27
C LEU A 108 -26.00 -1.74 -6.26
N PRO A 109 -26.78 -2.83 -6.17
CA PRO A 109 -27.93 -2.97 -7.03
C PRO A 109 -28.78 -1.71 -6.80
N TYR A 110 -28.99 -0.94 -7.85
CA TYR A 110 -29.97 0.13 -7.82
C TYR A 110 -31.31 -0.56 -7.57
N ILE A 111 -31.74 -0.59 -6.32
CA ILE A 111 -33.07 -1.05 -5.95
C ILE A 111 -34.00 0.02 -6.49
N ARG A 112 -34.50 -0.21 -7.71
CA ARG A 112 -35.62 0.54 -8.27
C ARG A 112 -36.83 0.17 -7.44
N THR A 113 -37.04 0.90 -6.34
CA THR A 113 -38.29 0.86 -5.59
C THR A 113 -39.39 1.30 -6.55
N ASN A 114 -40.14 0.33 -7.07
CA ASN A 114 -41.44 0.57 -7.67
C ASN A 114 -42.39 0.95 -6.53
N SER A 115 -42.31 2.20 -6.06
CA SER A 115 -43.41 2.82 -5.34
C SER A 115 -44.09 3.78 -6.30
N SER A 116 -45.17 3.27 -6.90
CA SER A 116 -46.28 4.11 -7.30
C SER A 116 -46.62 5.08 -6.17
N ARG A 117 -46.79 6.36 -6.51
CA ARG A 117 -47.40 7.42 -5.67
C ARG A 117 -46.63 7.75 -4.38
N THR A 118 -45.64 8.64 -4.47
CA THR A 118 -45.64 10.05 -3.99
C THR A 118 -45.58 10.14 -2.46
N LEU A 119 -44.62 10.86 -1.86
CA LEU A 119 -44.79 12.25 -1.45
C LEU A 119 -43.45 12.87 -1.01
N ILE A 120 -43.21 14.09 -1.51
CA ILE A 120 -42.19 15.02 -1.01
C ILE A 120 -42.60 15.44 0.42
N PRO A 121 -41.71 15.44 1.42
CA PRO A 121 -42.07 15.92 2.74
C PRO A 121 -42.18 17.45 2.71
N LEU A 122 -43.33 17.97 3.14
CA LEU A 122 -43.45 19.33 3.66
C LEU A 122 -43.70 19.23 5.17
N ILE A 123 -42.91 19.97 5.92
CA ILE A 123 -42.92 20.04 7.38
C ILE A 123 -44.30 20.50 7.88
N ARG A 124 -45.02 19.66 8.65
CA ARG A 124 -45.69 20.00 9.92
C ARG A 124 -46.12 18.75 10.69
#